data_AF-X1GMR3-F1
#
_entry.id   AF-X1GMR3-F1
#
_cell.length_a   1.000
_cell.length_b   1.000
_cell.length_c   1.000
_cell.angle_alpha   90.00
_cell.angle_beta   90.00
_cell.angle_gamma   90.00
#
_symmetry.space_group_name_H-M   'P 1'
#
loop_
_entity.id
_entity.type
_entity.pdbx_description
1 polymer ?
#
loop_
_entity_poly.entity_id
_entity_poly.type
_entity_poly.pdbx_seq_one_letter_code
_entity_poly.pdbx_strand_id
1 'polypeptide(L)'
;METQNIEFKPTWRDECLKVICAFANADGGRLIIGIDDNGNLEGVRNSKKLLEDIPNKVRNKLGIIPSVEVERKKGKDIIHILVNPSSVPTSYNGKYYVRSGSTNLELEGNELTNFLMRKVGKTWDEFIEERASLGDINPETIESFKKLAEDRIPSIVKEKDHKVILKKLNLLDGSKFKRAAILLFGNDSQKFYPSAYLKI
;
A
#
# COMPACT_ATOMS: atom_id res chain seq x y z
N MET A 1 7.97 -26.74 -1.70
CA MET A 1 6.63 -26.16 -1.85
C MET A 1 6.75 -24.66 -1.83
N GLU A 2 6.15 -23.99 -2.81
CA GLU A 2 6.07 -22.53 -2.85
C GLU A 2 5.13 -22.02 -1.76
N THR A 3 5.40 -20.83 -1.26
CA THR A 3 4.61 -20.19 -0.20
C THR A 3 4.39 -18.71 -0.53
N GLN A 4 3.74 -17.98 0.37
CA GLN A 4 3.59 -16.54 0.26
C GLN A 4 4.93 -15.81 0.17
N ASN A 5 5.99 -16.33 0.79
CA ASN A 5 7.27 -15.63 0.86
C ASN A 5 8.41 -16.41 0.17
N ILE A 6 8.12 -17.50 -0.54
CA ILE A 6 9.11 -18.31 -1.26
C ILE A 6 8.59 -18.67 -2.64
N GLU A 7 9.37 -18.36 -3.67
CA GLU A 7 9.12 -18.73 -5.06
C GLU A 7 10.33 -19.48 -5.61
N PHE A 8 10.11 -20.55 -6.38
CA PHE A 8 11.15 -21.25 -7.12
C PHE A 8 11.04 -20.94 -8.62
N LYS A 9 12.20 -20.75 -9.27
CA LYS A 9 12.28 -20.71 -10.73
C LYS A 9 13.51 -21.49 -11.20
N PRO A 10 13.39 -22.31 -12.25
CA PRO A 10 14.55 -23.04 -12.77
C PRO A 10 15.57 -22.09 -13.41
N THR A 11 15.12 -20.95 -13.95
CA THR A 11 15.98 -19.97 -14.64
C THR A 11 15.55 -18.54 -14.35
N TRP A 12 16.50 -17.60 -14.40
CA TRP A 12 16.22 -16.17 -14.31
C TRP A 12 15.63 -15.68 -15.63
N ARG A 13 14.50 -14.97 -15.56
CA ARG A 13 13.82 -14.30 -16.67
C ARG A 13 13.25 -12.98 -16.19
N ASP A 14 12.96 -12.05 -17.09
CA ASP A 14 12.42 -10.74 -16.72
C ASP A 14 11.06 -10.81 -16.01
N GLU A 15 10.30 -11.88 -16.25
CA GLU A 15 9.07 -12.22 -15.50
C GLU A 15 9.30 -12.33 -13.98
N CYS A 16 10.52 -12.68 -13.55
CA CYS A 16 10.90 -12.70 -12.13
C CYS A 16 10.78 -11.32 -11.48
N LEU A 17 10.88 -10.23 -12.25
CA LEU A 17 10.68 -8.86 -11.74
C LEU A 17 9.24 -8.67 -11.25
N LYS A 18 8.25 -9.33 -11.85
CA LYS A 18 6.86 -9.31 -11.36
C LYS A 18 6.76 -9.95 -9.97
N VAL A 19 7.46 -11.08 -9.74
CA VAL A 19 7.52 -11.74 -8.43
C VAL A 19 8.19 -10.83 -7.39
N ILE A 20 9.33 -10.24 -7.75
CA ILE A 20 10.07 -9.31 -6.87
C ILE A 20 9.22 -8.09 -6.51
N CYS A 21 8.49 -7.53 -7.48
CA CYS A 21 7.53 -6.45 -7.26
C CYS A 21 6.41 -6.88 -6.28
N ALA A 22 5.85 -8.08 -6.48
CA ALA A 22 4.82 -8.62 -5.60
C ALA A 22 5.31 -8.85 -4.16
N PHE A 23 6.53 -9.36 -3.97
CA PHE A 23 7.15 -9.48 -2.66
C PHE A 23 7.39 -8.13 -2.00
N ALA A 24 7.95 -7.17 -2.72
CA ALA A 24 8.22 -5.84 -2.19
C ALA A 24 6.94 -5.11 -1.73
N ASN A 25 5.81 -5.32 -2.42
CA ASN A 25 4.54 -4.71 -2.03
C ASN A 25 3.83 -5.45 -0.89
N ALA A 26 4.22 -6.68 -0.59
CA ALA A 26 3.70 -7.52 0.50
C ALA A 26 4.70 -7.57 1.68
N ASP A 27 4.83 -8.74 2.32
CA ASP A 27 5.70 -8.97 3.48
C ASP A 27 7.15 -9.31 3.12
N GLY A 28 7.59 -8.97 1.90
CA GLY A 28 8.86 -9.40 1.36
C GLY A 28 8.83 -10.86 0.91
N GLY A 29 10.00 -11.43 0.66
CA GLY A 29 10.11 -12.82 0.24
C GLY A 29 11.47 -13.19 -0.33
N ARG A 30 11.58 -14.46 -0.72
CA ARG A 30 12.78 -15.05 -1.30
C ARG A 30 12.43 -15.70 -2.63
N LEU A 31 13.02 -15.19 -3.71
CA LEU A 31 12.99 -15.82 -5.02
C LEU A 31 14.27 -16.66 -5.18
N ILE A 32 14.12 -17.94 -5.50
CA ILE A 32 15.23 -18.89 -5.61
C ILE A 32 15.33 -19.36 -7.06
N ILE A 33 16.47 -19.08 -7.70
CA ILE A 33 16.74 -19.44 -9.10
C ILE A 33 17.65 -20.66 -9.18
N GLY A 34 17.32 -21.59 -10.07
CA GLY A 34 18.05 -22.85 -10.29
C GLY A 34 17.35 -24.07 -9.68
N ILE A 35 16.09 -23.92 -9.25
CA ILE A 35 15.25 -25.00 -8.71
C ILE A 35 13.92 -25.01 -9.47
N ASP A 36 13.49 -26.18 -9.95
CA ASP A 36 12.19 -26.33 -10.60
C ASP A 36 11.04 -26.38 -9.57
N ASP A 37 9.79 -26.39 -10.06
CA ASP A 37 8.60 -26.38 -9.20
C ASP A 37 8.46 -27.68 -8.36
N ASN A 38 9.14 -28.76 -8.78
CA ASN A 38 9.19 -30.04 -8.07
C ASN A 38 10.31 -30.09 -7.00
N GLY A 39 11.18 -29.07 -6.94
CA GLY A 39 12.32 -29.01 -6.03
C GLY A 39 13.61 -29.64 -6.57
N ASN A 40 13.66 -30.02 -7.85
CA ASN A 40 14.86 -30.53 -8.49
C ASN A 40 15.86 -29.40 -8.72
N LEU A 41 17.13 -29.68 -8.43
CA LEU A 41 18.21 -28.72 -8.65
C LEU A 41 18.58 -28.71 -10.13
N GLU A 42 18.22 -27.66 -10.85
CA GLU A 42 18.61 -27.43 -12.24
C GLU A 42 19.99 -26.76 -12.31
N GLY A 43 20.23 -25.79 -11.42
CA GLY A 43 21.46 -25.00 -11.36
C GLY A 43 21.50 -23.87 -12.39
N VAL A 44 22.36 -22.88 -12.13
CA VAL A 44 22.52 -21.69 -12.96
C VAL A 44 23.92 -21.63 -13.54
N ARG A 45 24.05 -21.61 -14.88
CA ARG A 45 25.35 -21.67 -15.57
C ARG A 45 26.16 -20.36 -15.51
N ASN A 46 25.48 -19.23 -15.39
CA ASN A 46 26.06 -17.89 -15.47
C ASN A 46 25.87 -17.11 -14.15
N SER A 47 25.98 -17.79 -13.02
CA SER A 47 25.76 -17.25 -11.66
C SER A 47 26.53 -15.95 -11.39
N LYS A 48 27.82 -15.89 -11.74
CA LYS A 48 28.67 -14.69 -11.57
C LYS A 48 28.11 -13.46 -12.28
N LYS A 49 27.68 -13.61 -13.53
CA LYS A 49 27.10 -12.51 -14.31
C LYS A 49 25.75 -12.08 -13.72
N LEU A 50 24.93 -13.05 -13.31
CA LEU A 50 23.62 -12.76 -12.72
C LEU A 50 23.70 -12.08 -11.36
N LEU A 51 24.75 -12.34 -10.57
CA LEU A 51 25.03 -11.59 -9.34
C LEU A 51 25.20 -10.08 -9.57
N GLU A 52 25.72 -9.69 -10.74
CA GLU A 52 25.85 -8.29 -11.14
C GLU A 52 24.59 -7.76 -11.83
N ASP A 53 24.00 -8.55 -12.73
CA ASP A 53 22.86 -8.12 -13.55
C ASP A 53 21.57 -7.97 -12.73
N ILE A 54 21.28 -8.90 -11.80
CA ILE A 54 20.01 -8.95 -11.09
C ILE A 54 19.81 -7.69 -10.21
N PRO A 55 20.74 -7.31 -9.31
CA PRO A 55 20.56 -6.12 -8.48
C PRO A 55 20.38 -4.85 -9.33
N ASN A 56 21.18 -4.69 -10.38
CA ASN A 56 21.10 -3.55 -11.29
C ASN A 56 19.75 -3.50 -12.02
N LYS A 57 19.28 -4.64 -12.51
CA LYS A 57 18.01 -4.72 -13.23
C LYS A 57 16.82 -4.46 -12.32
N VAL A 58 16.83 -5.01 -11.11
CA VAL A 58 15.80 -4.78 -10.09
C VAL A 58 15.78 -3.31 -9.68
N ARG A 59 16.94 -2.69 -9.42
CA ARG A 59 17.04 -1.26 -9.13
C ARG A 59 16.48 -0.41 -10.26
N ASN A 60 16.88 -0.67 -11.50
CA ASN A 60 16.48 0.13 -12.67
C ASN A 60 14.99 -0.02 -13.01
N LYS A 61 14.40 -1.21 -12.80
CA LYS A 61 13.01 -1.48 -13.18
C LYS A 61 12.00 -1.26 -12.06
N LEU A 62 12.41 -1.46 -10.80
CA LEU A 62 11.51 -1.47 -9.64
C LEU A 62 11.88 -0.42 -8.59
N GLY A 63 13.05 0.21 -8.68
CA GLY A 63 13.47 1.24 -7.72
C GLY A 63 13.86 0.71 -6.34
N ILE A 64 14.03 -0.61 -6.19
CA ILE A 64 14.43 -1.27 -4.93
C ILE A 64 15.76 -1.99 -5.09
N ILE A 65 16.43 -2.28 -3.97
CA ILE A 65 17.71 -3.01 -3.95
C ILE A 65 17.50 -4.32 -3.20
N PRO A 66 17.55 -5.48 -3.89
CA PRO A 66 17.48 -6.78 -3.24
C PRO A 66 18.86 -7.22 -2.73
N SER A 67 18.90 -8.17 -1.78
CA SER A 67 20.13 -8.94 -1.53
C SER A 67 20.16 -10.13 -2.48
N VAL A 68 21.30 -10.36 -3.14
CA VAL A 68 21.49 -11.46 -4.09
C VAL A 68 22.71 -12.27 -3.68
N GLU A 69 22.52 -13.55 -3.43
CA GLU A 69 23.55 -14.48 -2.96
C GLU A 69 23.56 -15.72 -3.85
N VAL A 70 24.73 -16.38 -3.95
CA VAL A 70 24.87 -17.67 -4.64
C VAL A 70 25.27 -18.73 -3.64
N GLU A 71 24.51 -19.83 -3.63
CA GLU A 71 24.82 -21.05 -2.90
C GLU A 71 25.23 -22.15 -3.89
N ARG A 72 26.32 -22.88 -3.62
CA ARG A 72 26.66 -24.08 -4.40
C ARG A 72 26.14 -25.34 -3.72
N LYS A 73 25.21 -26.02 -4.39
CA LYS A 73 24.53 -27.21 -3.87
C LYS A 73 24.64 -28.38 -4.84
N LYS A 74 25.21 -29.51 -4.39
CA LYS A 74 25.47 -30.70 -5.22
C LYS A 74 26.18 -30.38 -6.55
N GLY A 75 27.16 -29.47 -6.50
CA GLY A 75 27.91 -29.02 -7.69
C GLY A 75 27.18 -28.05 -8.62
N LYS A 76 25.96 -27.63 -8.27
CA LYS A 76 25.15 -26.66 -9.03
C LYS A 76 25.04 -25.34 -8.28
N ASP A 77 25.14 -24.23 -8.99
CA ASP A 77 24.95 -22.90 -8.41
C ASP A 77 23.45 -22.56 -8.35
N ILE A 78 23.00 -22.04 -7.21
CA ILE A 78 21.62 -21.62 -6.93
C ILE A 78 21.67 -20.15 -6.49
N ILE A 79 20.82 -19.30 -7.07
CA ILE A 79 20.77 -17.88 -6.70
C ILE A 79 19.62 -17.63 -5.76
N HIS A 80 19.89 -16.95 -4.64
CA HIS A 80 18.90 -16.50 -3.67
C HIS A 80 18.74 -14.99 -3.79
N ILE A 81 17.53 -14.54 -4.10
CA ILE A 81 17.17 -13.13 -4.17
C ILE A 81 16.25 -12.83 -2.98
N LEU A 82 16.76 -12.14 -1.98
CA LEU A 82 15.99 -11.71 -0.81
C LEU A 82 15.43 -10.30 -1.06
N VAL A 83 14.12 -10.18 -0.95
CA VAL A 83 13.36 -8.95 -1.14
C VAL A 83 12.73 -8.55 0.19
N ASN A 84 13.06 -7.37 0.69
CA ASN A 84 12.43 -6.82 1.87
C ASN A 84 11.09 -6.13 1.50
N PRO A 85 10.13 -6.06 2.43
CA PRO A 85 8.96 -5.20 2.26
C PRO A 85 9.40 -3.76 1.95
N SER A 86 8.82 -3.17 0.90
CA SER A 86 9.01 -1.77 0.56
C SER A 86 8.03 -0.90 1.34
N SER A 87 8.53 0.21 1.89
CA SER A 87 7.68 1.24 2.53
C SER A 87 6.87 2.05 1.51
N VAL A 88 7.32 2.12 0.26
CA VAL A 88 6.64 2.83 -0.83
C VAL A 88 6.05 1.86 -1.85
N PRO A 89 4.99 2.23 -2.59
CA PRO A 89 4.47 1.42 -3.69
C PRO A 89 5.53 1.13 -4.74
N THR A 90 5.77 -0.14 -5.04
CA THR A 90 6.66 -0.57 -6.12
C THR A 90 5.82 -0.95 -7.33
N SER A 91 6.13 -0.38 -8.49
CA SER A 91 5.48 -0.75 -9.75
C SER A 91 6.42 -1.53 -10.65
N TYR A 92 5.85 -2.40 -11.48
CA TYR A 92 6.54 -3.06 -12.59
C TYR A 92 5.80 -2.71 -13.88
N ASN A 93 6.46 -1.96 -14.77
CA ASN A 93 5.87 -1.45 -16.02
C ASN A 93 4.53 -0.71 -15.80
N GLY A 94 4.46 0.12 -14.75
CA GLY A 94 3.26 0.91 -14.42
C GLY A 94 2.14 0.15 -13.71
N LYS A 95 2.31 -1.17 -13.49
CA LYS A 95 1.34 -2.02 -12.80
C LYS A 95 1.83 -2.39 -11.40
N TYR A 96 0.90 -2.56 -10.48
CA TYR A 96 1.18 -2.92 -9.08
C TYR A 96 0.75 -4.35 -8.84
N TYR A 97 1.63 -5.13 -8.23
CA TYR A 97 1.38 -6.52 -7.91
C TYR A 97 1.54 -6.74 -6.40
N VAL A 98 0.69 -7.59 -5.83
CA VAL A 98 0.82 -8.07 -4.45
C VAL A 98 0.78 -9.59 -4.45
N ARG A 99 1.57 -10.20 -3.57
CA ARG A 99 1.60 -11.64 -3.37
C ARG A 99 0.46 -12.06 -2.44
N SER A 100 -0.33 -13.04 -2.86
CA SER A 100 -1.36 -13.69 -2.03
C SER A 100 -1.28 -15.20 -2.24
N GLY A 101 -0.88 -15.93 -1.19
CA GLY A 101 -0.49 -17.33 -1.32
C GLY A 101 0.63 -17.52 -2.34
N SER A 102 0.48 -18.48 -3.25
CA SER A 102 1.46 -18.73 -4.33
C SER A 102 1.25 -17.87 -5.59
N THR A 103 0.30 -16.91 -5.59
CA THR A 103 -0.06 -16.14 -6.78
C THR A 103 0.29 -14.66 -6.66
N ASN A 104 0.73 -14.07 -7.78
CA ASN A 104 0.95 -12.63 -7.91
C ASN A 104 -0.30 -11.98 -8.53
N LEU A 105 -1.06 -11.26 -7.71
CA LEU A 105 -2.28 -10.56 -8.12
C LEU A 105 -1.95 -9.15 -8.61
N GLU A 106 -2.51 -8.75 -9.74
CA GLU A 106 -2.48 -7.36 -10.19
C GLU A 106 -3.51 -6.56 -9.40
N LEU A 107 -3.13 -5.40 -8.88
CA LEU A 107 -4.05 -4.50 -8.20
C LEU A 107 -4.66 -3.53 -9.19
N GLU A 108 -5.99 -3.49 -9.24
CA GLU A 108 -6.77 -2.59 -10.09
C GLU A 108 -7.88 -1.89 -9.29
N GLY A 109 -8.44 -0.82 -9.87
CA GLY A 109 -9.61 -0.11 -9.32
C GLY A 109 -9.48 0.27 -7.84
N ASN A 110 -10.45 -0.18 -7.04
CA ASN A 110 -10.52 0.11 -5.61
C ASN A 110 -9.39 -0.56 -4.81
N GLU A 111 -8.94 -1.75 -5.21
CA GLU A 111 -7.87 -2.46 -4.51
C GLU A 111 -6.54 -1.72 -4.64
N LEU A 112 -6.23 -1.24 -5.85
CA LEU A 112 -5.07 -0.38 -6.10
C LEU A 112 -5.16 0.91 -5.28
N THR A 113 -6.31 1.57 -5.34
CA THR A 113 -6.55 2.83 -4.60
C THR A 113 -6.29 2.66 -3.11
N ASN A 114 -6.89 1.62 -2.51
CA ASN A 114 -6.71 1.30 -1.10
C ASN A 114 -5.27 0.91 -0.76
N PHE A 115 -4.60 0.16 -1.64
CA PHE A 115 -3.19 -0.18 -1.46
C PHE A 115 -2.29 1.06 -1.43
N LEU A 116 -2.46 1.98 -2.38
CA LEU A 116 -1.68 3.21 -2.45
C LEU A 116 -1.91 4.08 -1.22
N MET A 117 -3.15 4.20 -0.75
CA MET A 117 -3.52 4.91 0.48
C MET A 117 -2.85 4.31 1.71
N ARG A 118 -2.92 2.99 1.89
CA ARG A 118 -2.27 2.29 3.00
C ARG A 118 -0.75 2.51 3.00
N LYS A 119 -0.09 2.49 1.84
CA LYS A 119 1.36 2.72 1.73
C LYS A 119 1.78 4.14 2.13
N VAL A 120 0.93 5.14 1.95
CA VAL A 120 1.19 6.51 2.43
C VAL A 120 0.68 6.76 3.86
N GLY A 121 0.21 5.71 4.54
CA GLY A 121 -0.24 5.77 5.93
C GLY A 121 -1.52 6.58 6.14
N LYS A 122 -2.38 6.69 5.12
CA LYS A 122 -3.64 7.44 5.20
C LYS A 122 -4.81 6.56 4.75
N THR A 123 -5.99 6.76 5.33
CA THR A 123 -7.24 6.24 4.78
C THR A 123 -7.86 7.23 3.79
N TRP A 124 -8.85 6.78 3.01
CA TRP A 124 -9.53 7.63 2.03
C TRP A 124 -10.11 8.91 2.65
N ASP A 125 -10.66 8.79 3.86
CA ASP A 125 -11.33 9.85 4.60
C ASP A 125 -10.34 10.86 5.21
N GLU A 126 -9.07 10.51 5.32
CA GLU A 126 -8.00 11.39 5.80
C GLU A 126 -7.42 12.35 4.75
N PHE A 127 -7.76 12.16 3.47
CA PHE A 127 -7.30 13.05 2.41
C PHE A 127 -8.01 14.41 2.45
N ILE A 128 -7.32 15.44 1.99
CA ILE A 128 -7.88 16.77 1.85
C ILE A 128 -8.86 16.82 0.69
N GLU A 129 -10.04 17.40 0.92
CA GLU A 129 -10.99 17.75 -0.13
C GLU A 129 -10.75 19.20 -0.54
N GLU A 130 -10.00 19.39 -1.63
CA GLU A 130 -9.60 20.69 -2.13
C GLU A 130 -10.79 21.57 -2.55
N ARG A 131 -11.94 20.96 -2.87
CA ARG A 131 -13.16 21.70 -3.23
C ARG A 131 -13.93 22.22 -2.00
N ALA A 132 -13.60 21.75 -0.80
CA ALA A 132 -14.36 22.07 0.40
C ALA A 132 -13.97 23.42 1.00
N SER A 133 -14.97 24.16 1.44
CA SER A 133 -14.85 25.42 2.16
C SER A 133 -15.58 25.38 3.50
N LEU A 134 -15.39 26.40 4.34
CA LEU A 134 -16.13 26.52 5.59
C LEU A 134 -17.65 26.60 5.36
N GLY A 135 -18.10 27.13 4.22
CA GLY A 135 -19.51 27.20 3.86
C GLY A 135 -20.13 25.85 3.49
N ASP A 136 -19.33 24.82 3.26
CA ASP A 136 -19.81 23.46 3.01
C ASP A 136 -20.02 22.65 4.30
N ILE A 137 -19.62 23.20 5.45
CA ILE A 137 -19.80 22.58 6.77
C ILE A 137 -21.07 23.12 7.43
N ASN A 138 -21.88 22.23 7.98
CA ASN A 138 -23.07 22.53 8.76
C ASN A 138 -22.72 22.75 10.25
N PRO A 139 -22.79 23.99 10.75
CA PRO A 139 -22.52 24.30 12.15
C PRO A 139 -23.49 23.61 13.12
N GLU A 140 -24.73 23.38 12.72
CA GLU A 140 -25.76 22.76 13.56
C GLU A 140 -25.47 21.28 13.82
N THR A 141 -24.89 20.58 12.84
CA THR A 141 -24.45 19.19 13.00
C THR A 141 -23.29 19.09 14.00
N ILE A 142 -22.39 20.09 14.01
CA ILE A 142 -21.31 20.17 15.01
C ILE A 142 -21.89 20.39 16.41
N GLU A 143 -22.87 21.29 16.56
CA GLU A 143 -23.55 21.51 17.84
C GLU A 143 -24.32 20.28 18.32
N SER A 144 -24.94 19.54 17.39
CA SER A 144 -25.61 18.28 17.70
C SER A 144 -24.61 17.22 18.16
N PHE A 145 -23.46 17.11 17.49
CA PHE A 145 -22.38 16.22 17.90
C PHE A 145 -21.83 16.56 19.29
N LYS A 146 -21.65 17.85 19.63
CA LYS A 146 -21.19 18.27 20.96
C LYS A 146 -22.09 17.75 22.08
N LYS A 147 -23.41 17.79 21.88
CA LYS A 147 -24.39 17.27 22.84
C LYS A 147 -24.28 15.75 22.99
N LEU A 148 -24.15 15.03 21.87
CA LEU A 148 -23.99 13.57 21.87
C LEU A 148 -22.65 13.11 22.50
N ALA A 149 -21.62 13.94 22.40
CA ALA A 149 -20.29 13.64 22.91
C ALA A 149 -20.05 14.12 24.34
N GLU A 150 -20.99 14.84 24.97
CA GLU A 150 -20.83 15.47 26.28
C GLU A 150 -20.40 14.48 27.36
N ASP A 151 -21.05 13.31 27.42
CA ASP A 151 -20.73 12.26 28.40
C ASP A 151 -19.29 11.76 28.31
N ARG A 152 -18.71 11.76 27.10
CA ARG A 152 -17.37 11.25 26.83
C ARG A 152 -16.31 12.35 26.85
N ILE A 153 -16.68 13.56 26.45
CA ILE A 153 -15.78 14.71 26.34
C ILE A 153 -16.50 15.96 26.90
N PRO A 154 -16.64 16.10 28.23
CA PRO A 154 -17.44 17.19 28.82
C PRO A 154 -16.96 18.60 28.44
N SER A 155 -15.65 18.76 28.19
CA SER A 155 -15.07 20.04 27.76
C SER A 155 -15.50 20.46 26.34
N ILE A 156 -16.00 19.54 25.51
CA ILE A 156 -16.34 19.84 24.11
C ILE A 156 -17.50 20.82 24.00
N VAL A 157 -18.44 20.77 24.94
CA VAL A 157 -19.64 21.62 24.95
C VAL A 157 -19.28 23.10 25.13
N LYS A 158 -18.20 23.38 25.87
CA LYS A 158 -17.71 24.74 26.16
C LYS A 158 -16.96 25.37 24.99
N GLU A 159 -16.51 24.57 24.02
CA GLU A 159 -15.79 25.06 22.85
C GLU A 159 -16.74 25.79 21.89
N LYS A 160 -16.43 27.05 21.58
CA LYS A 160 -17.24 27.89 20.69
C LYS A 160 -16.68 27.95 19.27
N ASP A 161 -15.37 27.70 19.12
CA ASP A 161 -14.76 27.70 17.79
C ASP A 161 -14.88 26.32 17.14
N HIS A 162 -15.76 26.21 16.14
CA HIS A 162 -15.96 24.99 15.37
C HIS A 162 -14.68 24.50 14.69
N LYS A 163 -13.76 25.38 14.29
CA LYS A 163 -12.47 24.95 13.72
C LYS A 163 -11.62 24.25 14.75
N VAL A 164 -11.65 24.69 16.02
CA VAL A 164 -10.92 24.01 17.11
C VAL A 164 -11.49 22.61 17.33
N ILE A 165 -12.80 22.45 17.27
CA ILE A 165 -13.46 21.13 17.38
C ILE A 165 -13.02 20.22 16.24
N LEU A 166 -13.15 20.67 14.98
CA LEU A 166 -12.78 19.89 13.81
C LEU A 166 -11.28 19.53 13.83
N LYS A 167 -10.40 20.43 14.29
CA LYS A 167 -8.97 20.14 14.46
C LYS A 167 -8.74 19.07 15.54
N LYS A 168 -9.42 19.14 16.68
CA LYS A 168 -9.32 18.14 17.77
C LYS A 168 -9.82 16.76 17.32
N LEU A 169 -10.79 16.71 16.41
CA LEU A 169 -11.29 15.49 15.79
C LEU A 169 -10.40 14.99 14.63
N ASN A 170 -9.26 15.63 14.37
CA ASN A 170 -8.35 15.32 13.26
C ASN A 170 -9.03 15.43 11.87
N LEU A 171 -9.98 16.36 11.72
CA LEU A 171 -10.76 16.59 10.48
C LEU A 171 -10.22 17.79 9.65
N LEU A 172 -9.20 18.48 10.16
CA LEU A 172 -8.50 19.57 9.49
C LEU A 172 -7.02 19.25 9.35
N ASP A 173 -6.42 19.66 8.23
CA ASP A 173 -4.96 19.80 8.06
C ASP A 173 -4.68 21.27 7.71
N GLY A 174 -4.07 21.99 8.64
CA GLY A 174 -4.00 23.45 8.57
C GLY A 174 -5.40 24.08 8.53
N SER A 175 -5.72 24.75 7.41
CA SER A 175 -7.02 25.37 7.15
C SER A 175 -7.94 24.55 6.24
N LYS A 176 -7.46 23.40 5.73
CA LYS A 176 -8.20 22.60 4.76
C LYS A 176 -8.91 21.43 5.42
N PHE A 177 -10.07 21.06 4.87
CA PHE A 177 -10.92 19.99 5.39
C PHE A 177 -10.50 18.64 4.81
N LYS A 178 -10.49 17.62 5.68
CA LYS A 178 -10.41 16.24 5.24
C LYS A 178 -11.78 15.76 4.75
N ARG A 179 -11.82 14.73 3.90
CA ARG A 179 -13.09 14.16 3.39
C ARG A 179 -14.02 13.71 4.51
N ALA A 180 -13.46 13.18 5.60
CA ALA A 180 -14.21 12.84 6.82
C ALA A 180 -15.04 14.02 7.36
N ALA A 181 -14.52 15.25 7.30
CA ALA A 181 -15.23 16.44 7.76
C ALA A 181 -16.51 16.67 6.97
N ILE A 182 -16.46 16.44 5.66
CA ILE A 182 -17.57 16.59 4.72
C ILE A 182 -18.62 15.50 4.94
N LEU A 183 -18.17 14.26 5.19
CA LEU A 183 -19.09 13.16 5.46
C LEU A 183 -19.83 13.32 6.80
N LEU A 184 -19.14 13.81 7.84
CA LEU A 184 -19.71 13.92 9.19
C LEU A 184 -20.50 15.20 9.39
N PHE A 185 -20.03 16.31 8.84
CA PHE A 185 -20.54 17.65 9.11
C PHE A 185 -20.86 18.45 7.86
N GLY A 186 -20.86 17.85 6.66
CA GLY A 186 -21.18 18.57 5.44
C GLY A 186 -22.66 18.97 5.36
N ASN A 187 -22.94 20.12 4.74
CA ASN A 187 -24.31 20.53 4.39
C ASN A 187 -24.93 19.58 3.35
N ASP A 188 -24.12 19.14 2.38
CA ASP A 188 -24.48 18.18 1.36
C ASP A 188 -23.24 17.34 1.00
N SER A 189 -23.13 16.14 1.57
CA SER A 189 -22.02 15.23 1.30
C SER A 189 -22.07 14.66 -0.12
N GLN A 190 -23.25 14.57 -0.75
CA GLN A 190 -23.43 13.99 -2.08
C GLN A 190 -22.90 14.90 -3.19
N LYS A 191 -22.92 16.22 -2.97
CA LYS A 191 -22.20 17.20 -3.81
C LYS A 191 -20.73 16.83 -4.01
N PHE A 192 -20.08 16.30 -2.97
CA PHE A 192 -18.67 15.92 -3.02
C PHE A 192 -18.48 14.46 -3.43
N TYR A 193 -19.31 13.57 -2.89
CA TYR A 193 -19.23 12.13 -3.04
C TYR A 193 -20.63 11.56 -3.31
N PRO A 194 -21.02 11.36 -4.58
CA PRO A 194 -22.37 10.91 -4.93
C PRO A 194 -22.79 9.57 -4.28
N SER A 195 -21.82 8.74 -3.89
CA SER A 195 -22.04 7.49 -3.16
C SER A 195 -22.23 7.65 -1.65
N ALA A 196 -22.14 8.87 -1.10
CA ALA A 196 -22.35 9.16 0.32
C ALA A 196 -23.84 9.30 0.64
N TYR A 197 -24.57 8.20 0.55
CA TYR A 197 -25.98 8.10 0.95
C TYR A 197 -26.17 6.98 1.98
N LEU A 198 -27.13 7.17 2.88
CA LEU A 198 -27.57 6.12 3.78
C LEU A 198 -28.58 5.24 3.04
N LYS A 199 -28.28 3.96 2.92
CA LYS A 199 -29.24 2.97 2.43
C LYS A 199 -30.02 2.45 3.63
N ILE A 200 -31.29 2.88 3.73
CA ILE A 200 -32.25 2.41 4.75
C ILE A 200 -32.87 1.10 4.26
#